data_AF-A0A9P7RWR1-F1
#
_entry.id   AF-A0A9P7RWR1-F1
#
_cell.length_a   1.000
_cell.length_b   1.000
_cell.length_c   1.000
_cell.angle_alpha   90.00
_cell.angle_beta   90.00
_cell.angle_gamma   90.00
#
_symmetry.space_group_name_H-M   'P 1'
#
loop_
_entity.id
_entity.type
_entity.pdbx_description
1 polymer ?
#
loop_
_entity_poly.entity_id
_entity_poly.type
_entity_poly.pdbx_seq_one_letter_code
_entity_poly.pdbx_strand_id
1 'polypeptide(L)'
;MSTNPLPTTLFQSLLSKLATILELTQSAEGTSTPQGREAIRQVTDDFRRSLALAKSLATGLPGGELLIEDQDDVIDMLVTLRDRKREQLEDFTNRAITAPSRESLAEMKMEVDSTASTPFHVDS
;
A
#
# COMPACT_ATOMS: atom_id res chain seq x y z
N MET A 1 -4.98 10.60 -15.02
CA MET A 1 -5.83 11.60 -14.34
C MET A 1 -5.91 11.21 -12.88
N SER A 2 -4.97 11.69 -12.06
CA SER A 2 -4.91 11.40 -10.62
C SER A 2 -6.07 12.11 -9.92
N THR A 3 -7.20 11.42 -9.82
CA THR A 3 -8.29 11.80 -8.92
C THR A 3 -7.70 11.92 -7.52
N ASN A 4 -7.72 13.13 -6.95
CA ASN A 4 -7.18 13.36 -5.62
C ASN A 4 -7.88 12.39 -4.64
N PRO A 5 -7.18 11.38 -4.07
CA PRO A 5 -7.83 10.32 -3.29
C PRO A 5 -8.32 10.84 -1.94
N LEU A 6 -7.95 12.08 -1.57
CA LEU A 6 -8.26 12.69 -0.30
C LEU A 6 -9.58 13.47 -0.39
N PRO A 7 -10.62 13.08 0.38
CA PRO A 7 -11.92 13.76 0.43
C PRO A 7 -11.81 15.04 1.29
N THR A 8 -10.99 15.99 0.84
CA THR A 8 -10.68 17.24 1.56
C THR A 8 -11.92 18.05 1.94
N THR A 9 -12.94 18.04 1.08
CA THR A 9 -14.24 18.69 1.33
C THR A 9 -14.97 18.11 2.55
N LEU A 10 -14.91 16.78 2.75
CA LEU A 10 -15.52 16.13 3.90
C LEU A 10 -14.81 16.56 5.19
N PHE A 11 -13.48 16.52 5.23
CA PHE A 11 -12.70 16.94 6.40
C PHE A 11 -12.91 18.42 6.74
N GLN A 12 -12.95 19.30 5.74
CA GLN A 12 -13.25 20.72 5.95
C GLN A 12 -14.65 20.93 6.55
N SER A 13 -15.65 20.16 6.10
CA SER A 13 -17.03 20.29 6.60
C SER A 13 -17.20 19.92 8.08
N LEU A 14 -16.28 19.13 8.66
CA LEU A 14 -16.35 18.73 10.07
C LEU A 14 -16.26 19.93 11.01
N LEU A 15 -15.39 20.90 10.70
CA LEU A 15 -15.21 22.09 11.54
C LEU A 15 -16.48 22.94 11.55
N SER A 16 -17.08 23.16 10.37
CA SER A 16 -18.33 23.90 10.25
C SER A 16 -19.48 23.22 11.01
N LYS A 17 -19.62 21.89 10.89
CA LYS A 17 -20.63 21.13 11.63
C LYS A 17 -20.44 21.21 13.15
N LEU A 18 -19.19 21.16 13.62
CA LEU A 18 -18.88 21.34 15.04
C LEU A 18 -19.21 22.75 15.52
N ALA A 19 -18.89 23.78 14.73
CA ALA A 19 -19.24 25.15 15.04
C ALA A 19 -20.77 25.32 15.19
N THR A 20 -21.56 24.74 14.28
CA THR A 20 -23.02 24.76 14.37
C THR A 20 -23.54 24.11 15.66
N ILE A 21 -22.93 22.99 16.11
CA ILE A 21 -23.29 22.38 17.41
C ILE A 21 -23.02 23.36 18.55
N LEU A 22 -21.84 23.99 18.56
CA LEU A 22 -21.43 24.93 19.61
C LEU A 22 -22.29 26.20 19.66
N GLU A 23 -22.73 26.69 18.50
CA GLU A 23 -23.64 27.84 18.40
C GLU A 23 -25.03 27.48 18.96
N LEU A 24 -25.55 26.30 18.60
CA LEU A 24 -26.85 25.84 19.09
C LEU A 24 -26.84 25.54 20.59
N THR A 25 -25.74 24.99 21.14
CA THR A 25 -25.65 24.75 22.59
C THR A 25 -25.48 26.04 23.41
N GLN A 26 -24.86 27.08 22.84
CA GLN A 26 -24.71 28.39 23.49
C GLN A 26 -25.96 29.26 23.37
N SER A 27 -26.85 28.96 22.43
CA SER A 27 -28.12 29.68 22.26
C SER A 27 -29.07 29.37 23.43
N ALA A 28 -29.61 30.41 24.08
CA ALA A 28 -30.51 30.28 25.23
C ALA A 28 -31.78 29.43 24.91
N GLU A 29 -32.23 29.46 23.66
CA GLU A 29 -33.34 28.64 23.16
C GLU A 29 -32.95 27.18 22.89
N GLY A 30 -31.67 26.92 22.60
CA GLY A 30 -31.15 25.62 22.21
C GLY A 30 -31.24 24.57 23.32
N THR A 31 -31.04 24.97 24.58
CA THR A 31 -31.11 24.03 25.72
C THR A 31 -32.45 24.10 26.46
N SER A 32 -33.12 25.25 26.41
CA SER A 32 -34.35 25.50 27.17
C SER A 32 -35.59 24.91 26.50
N THR A 33 -35.65 24.90 25.16
CA THR A 33 -36.83 24.43 24.42
C THR A 33 -36.70 22.97 23.96
N PRO A 34 -37.78 22.18 23.91
CA PRO A 34 -37.76 20.84 23.31
C PRO A 34 -37.26 20.83 21.85
N GLN A 35 -37.65 21.84 21.07
CA GLN A 35 -37.27 22.01 19.67
C GLN A 35 -35.77 22.28 19.53
N GLY A 36 -35.20 23.13 20.39
CA GLY A 36 -33.77 23.39 20.45
C GLY A 36 -32.97 22.13 20.79
N ARG A 37 -33.44 21.33 21.75
CA ARG A 37 -32.80 20.06 22.12
C ARG A 37 -32.82 19.05 20.98
N GLU A 38 -33.92 18.97 20.23
CA GLU A 38 -34.00 18.11 19.04
C GLU A 38 -33.06 18.59 17.93
N ALA A 39 -32.98 19.90 17.69
CA ALA A 39 -32.06 20.48 16.72
C ALA A 39 -30.59 20.15 17.06
N ILE A 40 -30.20 20.31 18.33
CA ILE A 40 -28.86 19.92 18.83
C ILE A 40 -28.61 18.44 18.59
N ARG A 41 -29.58 17.57 18.91
CA ARG A 41 -29.45 16.12 18.67
C ARG A 41 -29.21 15.83 17.19
N GLN A 42 -30.00 16.43 16.31
CA GLN A 42 -29.93 16.22 14.87
C GLN A 42 -28.56 16.65 14.30
N VAL A 43 -28.08 17.84 14.64
CA VAL A 43 -26.77 18.30 14.16
C VAL A 43 -25.61 17.50 14.75
N THR A 44 -25.76 17.00 15.98
CA THR A 44 -24.76 16.13 16.63
C THR A 44 -24.69 14.77 15.94
N ASP A 45 -25.84 14.17 15.60
CA ASP A 45 -25.88 12.91 14.86
C ASP A 45 -25.30 13.04 13.46
N ASP A 46 -25.59 14.14 12.76
CA ASP A 46 -25.01 14.43 11.44
C ASP A 46 -23.49 14.62 11.50
N PHE A 47 -22.98 15.35 12.50
CA PHE A 47 -21.55 15.46 12.75
C PHE A 47 -20.91 14.10 13.03
N ARG A 48 -21.52 13.28 13.91
CA ARG A 48 -21.02 11.95 14.25
C ARG A 48 -20.93 11.04 13.01
N ARG A 49 -21.95 11.05 12.16
CA ARG A 49 -21.96 10.29 10.89
C ARG A 49 -20.85 10.78 9.96
N SER A 50 -20.72 12.09 9.80
CA SER A 50 -19.69 12.70 8.95
C SER A 50 -18.29 12.36 9.44
N LEU A 51 -18.07 12.39 10.76
CA LEU A 51 -16.81 12.02 11.39
C LEU A 51 -16.48 10.53 11.22
N ALA A 52 -17.47 9.65 11.37
CA ALA A 52 -17.28 8.21 11.15
C ALA A 52 -16.92 7.91 9.70
N LEU A 53 -17.57 8.58 8.73
CA LEU A 53 -17.24 8.48 7.31
C LEU A 53 -15.82 8.97 7.05
N ALA A 54 -15.44 10.12 7.61
CA ALA A 54 -14.11 10.70 7.43
C ALA A 54 -13.01 9.79 8.00
N LYS A 55 -13.24 9.19 9.18
CA LYS A 55 -12.33 8.19 9.76
C LYS A 55 -12.21 6.95 8.88
N SER A 56 -13.32 6.40 8.41
CA SER A 56 -13.34 5.24 7.51
C SER A 56 -12.54 5.49 6.24
N LEU A 57 -12.72 6.68 5.63
CA LEU A 57 -11.96 7.07 4.44
C LEU A 57 -10.49 7.26 4.74
N ALA A 58 -10.11 7.87 5.88
CA ALA A 58 -8.72 8.00 6.29
C ALA A 58 -8.04 6.64 6.47
N THR A 59 -8.69 5.72 7.19
CA THR A 59 -8.16 4.35 7.41
C THR A 59 -8.17 3.49 6.16
N GLY A 60 -9.00 3.82 5.16
CA GLY A 60 -9.04 3.12 3.88
C GLY A 60 -7.96 3.57 2.89
N LEU A 61 -7.20 4.62 3.20
CA LEU A 61 -6.04 5.01 2.42
C LEU A 61 -4.91 4.00 2.64
N PRO A 62 -4.06 3.73 1.64
CA PRO A 62 -2.87 2.89 1.84
C PRO A 62 -2.01 3.42 2.98
N GLY A 63 -1.80 2.62 4.02
CA GLY A 63 -1.05 3.02 5.22
C GLY A 63 -1.84 3.91 6.18
N GLY A 64 -3.12 4.18 5.94
CA GLY A 64 -3.96 5.01 6.81
C GLY A 64 -4.29 4.39 8.16
N GLU A 65 -4.08 3.08 8.29
CA GLU A 65 -4.15 2.30 9.52
C GLU A 65 -2.84 2.31 10.33
N LEU A 66 -1.73 2.69 9.69
CA LEU A 66 -0.39 2.64 10.26
C LEU A 66 -0.06 3.95 10.99
N LEU A 67 0.74 3.84 12.06
CA LEU A 67 1.36 5.03 12.63
C LEU A 67 2.37 5.60 11.63
N ILE A 68 2.68 6.90 11.76
CA ILE A 68 3.63 7.56 10.86
C ILE A 68 5.00 6.85 10.91
N GLU A 69 5.43 6.45 12.10
CA GLU A 69 6.69 5.71 12.31
C GLU A 69 6.69 4.37 11.56
N ASP A 70 5.58 3.61 11.62
CA ASP A 70 5.45 2.35 10.89
C ASP A 70 5.45 2.57 9.37
N GLN A 71 4.88 3.71 8.90
CA GLN A 71 4.91 4.06 7.48
C GLN A 71 6.32 4.38 7.00
N ASP A 72 7.11 5.10 7.81
CA ASP A 72 8.50 5.42 7.51
C ASP A 72 9.35 4.13 7.40
N ASP A 73 9.17 3.19 8.32
CA ASP A 73 9.84 1.88 8.28
C ASP A 73 9.49 1.08 7.01
N VAL A 74 8.21 1.07 6.61
CA VAL A 74 7.76 0.42 5.37
C VAL A 74 8.36 1.10 4.15
N ILE A 75 8.42 2.44 4.14
CA ILE A 75 9.04 3.22 3.06
C ILE A 75 10.52 2.84 2.93
N ASP A 76 11.27 2.80 4.03
CA ASP A 76 12.69 2.46 4.05
C ASP A 76 12.95 1.03 3.56
N MET A 77 12.10 0.07 3.98
CA MET A 77 12.15 -1.30 3.48
C MET A 77 11.88 -1.36 1.97
N LEU A 78 10.85 -0.66 1.48
CA LEU A 78 10.50 -0.64 0.05
C LEU A 78 11.59 0.03 -0.80
N VAL A 79 12.19 1.11 -0.30
CA VAL A 79 13.34 1.77 -0.91
C VAL A 79 14.53 0.82 -1.02
N THR A 80 14.86 0.14 0.07
CA THR A 80 15.96 -0.84 0.09
C THR A 80 15.71 -2.00 -0.89
N LEU A 81 14.48 -2.52 -0.93
CA LEU A 81 14.12 -3.58 -1.88
C LEU A 81 14.22 -3.13 -3.33
N ARG A 82 13.72 -1.93 -3.65
CA ARG A 82 13.83 -1.33 -4.98
C ARG A 82 15.29 -1.21 -5.40
N ASP A 83 16.15 -0.71 -4.52
CA ASP A 83 17.55 -0.44 -4.86
C ASP A 83 18.34 -1.75 -5.05
N ARG A 84 18.12 -2.76 -4.21
CA ARG A 84 18.65 -4.12 -4.44
C ARG A 84 18.17 -4.72 -5.76
N LYS A 85 16.92 -4.52 -6.12
CA LYS A 85 16.37 -5.05 -7.39
C LYS A 85 16.98 -4.35 -8.60
N ARG A 86 17.31 -3.06 -8.50
CA ARG A 86 18.04 -2.34 -9.55
C ARG A 86 19.45 -2.87 -9.73
N GLU A 87 20.17 -3.08 -8.64
CA GLU A 87 21.52 -3.67 -8.66
C GLU A 87 21.49 -5.07 -9.29
N GLN A 88 20.56 -5.93 -8.89
CA GLN A 88 20.38 -7.26 -9.50
C GLN A 88 20.10 -7.19 -11.00
N LEU A 89 19.32 -6.20 -11.44
CA LEU A 89 19.01 -6.01 -12.86
C LEU A 89 20.24 -5.52 -13.64
N GLU A 90 21.02 -4.61 -13.05
CA GLU A 90 22.28 -4.13 -13.62
C GLU A 90 23.29 -5.26 -13.75
N ASP A 91 23.48 -6.06 -12.71
CA ASP A 91 24.34 -7.26 -12.74
C ASP A 91 23.88 -8.27 -13.79
N PHE A 92 22.58 -8.51 -13.91
CA PHE A 92 22.03 -9.40 -14.93
C PHE A 92 22.27 -8.86 -16.34
N THR A 93 22.07 -7.56 -16.54
CA THR A 93 22.31 -6.88 -17.82
C THR A 93 23.80 -6.93 -18.19
N ASN A 94 24.69 -6.74 -17.21
CA ASN A 94 26.14 -6.81 -17.39
C ASN A 94 26.64 -8.25 -17.60
N ARG A 95 25.92 -9.26 -17.09
CA ARG A 95 26.19 -10.70 -17.36
C ARG A 95 25.62 -11.18 -18.69
N ALA A 96 24.72 -10.44 -19.32
CA ALA A 96 24.22 -10.79 -20.63
C ALA A 96 25.31 -10.55 -21.69
N ILE A 97 25.73 -11.66 -22.30
CA ILE A 97 26.69 -11.80 -23.41
C ILE A 97 28.17 -11.88 -22.97
N THR A 98 28.50 -12.70 -21.98
CA THR A 98 29.73 -13.51 -22.13
C THR A 98 29.30 -14.86 -22.70
N ALA A 99 29.29 -14.96 -24.03
CA ALA A 99 29.15 -16.26 -24.68
C ALA A 99 30.25 -17.19 -24.13
N PRO A 100 29.96 -18.48 -23.85
CA PRO A 100 31.01 -19.41 -23.48
C PRO A 100 32.13 -19.35 -24.53
N SER A 101 33.37 -19.15 -24.10
CA SER A 101 34.51 -19.28 -25.00
C SER A 101 34.49 -20.70 -25.58
N ARG A 102 34.93 -20.85 -26.84
CA ARG A 102 34.90 -22.14 -27.54
C ARG A 102 35.59 -23.28 -26.77
N GLU A 103 36.49 -22.94 -25.85
CA GLU A 103 37.18 -23.88 -24.95
C GLU A 103 36.22 -24.54 -23.95
N SER A 104 35.31 -23.78 -23.33
CA SER A 104 34.37 -24.35 -22.35
C SER A 104 33.28 -25.21 -23.00
N LEU A 105 32.92 -24.91 -24.25
CA LEU A 105 32.00 -25.75 -25.05
C LEU A 105 32.66 -27.06 -25.52
N ALA A 106 33.98 -27.05 -25.77
CA ALA A 106 34.71 -28.25 -26.14
C ALA A 106 34.86 -29.22 -24.97
N GLU A 107 35.10 -28.70 -23.77
CA GLU A 107 35.21 -29.48 -22.53
C GLU A 107 33.85 -30.10 -22.14
N MET A 108 32.76 -29.32 -22.24
CA MET A 108 31.40 -29.80 -21.94
C MET A 108 30.87 -30.83 -22.95
N LYS A 109 31.36 -30.83 -24.20
CA LYS A 109 31.00 -31.84 -25.21
C LYS A 109 31.81 -33.14 -25.04
N MET A 110 32.97 -33.09 -24.39
CA MET A 110 33.84 -34.25 -24.18
C MET A 110 33.36 -35.16 -23.04
N GLU A 111 32.73 -34.59 -22.00
CA GLU A 111 32.23 -35.40 -20.86
C GLU A 111 30.95 -36.19 -21.18
N VAL A 112 30.15 -35.76 -22.16
CA VAL A 112 28.85 -36.38 -22.47
C VAL A 112 28.99 -37.68 -23.29
N ASP A 113 30.10 -37.84 -24.01
CA ASP A 113 30.36 -39.03 -24.87
C ASP A 113 30.93 -40.23 -24.09
N SER A 114 31.33 -40.03 -22.82
CA SER A 114 31.94 -41.09 -22.00
C SER A 114 30.95 -41.90 -21.16
N THR A 115 29.66 -41.53 -21.10
CA THR A 115 28.66 -42.20 -20.24
C THR A 115 27.60 -43.02 -21.00
N ALA A 116 27.72 -43.16 -22.32
CA ALA A 116 26.72 -43.80 -23.18
C ALA A 116 27.06 -45.24 -23.62
N SER A 117 27.91 -45.96 -22.89
CA SER A 117 28.15 -47.40 -23.15
C SER A 117 27.29 -48.28 -22.25
N THR A 118 26.08 -48.62 -22.72
CA THR A 118 25.27 -49.73 -22.17
C THR A 118 25.63 -51.04 -22.89
N PRO A 119 26.00 -52.13 -22.20
CA PRO A 119 26.05 -53.44 -22.84
C PRO A 119 24.65 -54.07 -22.78
N PHE A 120 24.01 -54.24 -23.94
CA PHE A 120 23.00 -55.27 -24.14
C PHE A 120 23.71 -56.51 -24.73
N HIS A 121 23.72 -57.60 -23.98
CA HIS A 121 23.60 -58.92 -24.60
C HIS A 121 22.75 -59.84 -23.71
N VAL A 122 21.89 -60.57 -24.40
CA VAL A 122 20.70 -61.28 -23.96
C VAL A 122 20.93 -62.79 -24.09
N ASP A 123 20.32 -63.54 -23.16
CA ASP A 123 19.94 -64.97 -23.16
C ASP A 123 20.97 -66.11 -23.31
N SER A 124 20.99 -67.02 -22.32
CA SER A 124 20.30 -68.33 -22.36
C SER A 124 20.35 -69.04 -21.01
#